data_AF-A0A2M9K670-F1
#
_entry.id   AF-A0A2M9K670-F1
#
_cell.length_a   1.000
_cell.length_b   1.000
_cell.length_c   1.000
_cell.angle_alpha   90.00
_cell.angle_beta   90.00
_cell.angle_gamma   90.00
#
_symmetry.space_group_name_H-M   'P 1'
#
loop_
_entity.id
_entity.type
_entity.pdbx_description
1 polymer ?
#
loop_
_entity_poly.entity_id
_entity_poly.type
_entity_poly.pdbx_seq_one_letter_code
_entity_poly.pdbx_strand_id
1 'polypeptide(L)'
;MTANANRPLRTGLISGFVLRAARTSMPATQQRLAELLAVDLATVQGWESGRRPLANMKAGVLLGMRRRIAVLGAAPAVLALLDPAMDADRIIAAVLAATDVGEHPLGEWVHTRQTAHMLAWALTGTPPPSAAGLLAGPRRGPAGAAPLLAPDDRLAFFDRLRATVETAPRTDAGGILLHRQALYLSSYDHSPQAVAWTAQALRARRGALAGHGWTPRWAEARSTAAALARLGDPGPLWDFIERAMAGDDDGEAANLNYWAYWLGVAHQPQADDTFMRDRALTGLDPVALLRALADGMHFAPGYVDLYTHSMWALLYAHPWLPQALPALSASLAGRLDRLLDEGGISPRSRRELGEVHYVLYQNR
;
A
#
# COMPACT_ATOMS: atom_id res chain seq x y z
N MET A 1 -13.90 -13.55 32.98
CA MET A 1 -12.57 -12.90 32.81
C MET A 1 -12.81 -11.49 32.31
N THR A 2 -12.70 -10.51 33.20
CA THR A 2 -12.95 -9.09 32.91
C THR A 2 -11.81 -8.55 32.06
N ALA A 3 -12.13 -8.17 30.81
CA ALA A 3 -11.21 -7.48 29.93
C ALA A 3 -10.75 -6.17 30.58
N ASN A 4 -9.44 -5.92 30.51
CA ASN A 4 -8.79 -4.79 31.15
C ASN A 4 -9.15 -3.50 30.37
N ALA A 5 -10.31 -2.93 30.68
CA ALA A 5 -11.00 -1.89 29.90
C ALA A 5 -10.35 -0.49 29.93
N ASN A 6 -9.07 -0.35 30.28
CA ASN A 6 -8.46 0.98 30.42
C ASN A 6 -7.01 1.08 29.95
N ARG A 7 -6.59 0.25 29.00
CA ARG A 7 -5.31 0.48 28.31
C ARG A 7 -5.54 1.53 27.22
N PRO A 8 -4.92 2.72 27.29
CA PRO A 8 -5.05 3.71 26.23
C PRO A 8 -4.50 3.13 24.92
N LEU A 9 -5.31 3.20 23.87
CA LEU A 9 -4.96 2.81 22.50
C LEU A 9 -3.67 3.52 22.10
N ARG A 10 -2.65 2.76 21.69
CA ARG A 10 -1.38 3.31 21.20
C ARG A 10 -1.52 3.61 19.71
N THR A 11 -2.03 4.80 19.41
CA THR A 11 -2.33 5.24 18.05
C THR A 11 -1.14 5.82 17.29
N GLY A 12 0.05 5.92 17.90
CA GLY A 12 1.28 6.45 17.26
C GLY A 12 2.36 5.40 17.01
N LEU A 13 1.96 4.13 16.85
CA LEU A 13 2.87 3.00 16.92
C LEU A 13 3.83 2.94 15.73
N ILE A 14 3.31 3.15 14.52
CA ILE A 14 4.08 3.03 13.28
C ILE A 14 4.97 4.26 13.10
N SER A 15 4.40 5.46 13.25
CA SER A 15 5.13 6.72 13.13
C SER A 15 6.23 6.85 14.20
N GLY A 16 5.95 6.39 15.43
CA GLY A 16 6.95 6.29 16.49
C GLY A 16 8.09 5.33 16.15
N PHE A 17 7.79 4.19 15.55
CA PHE A 17 8.81 3.25 15.08
C PHE A 17 9.68 3.88 13.98
N VAL A 18 9.07 4.53 12.99
CA VAL A 18 9.80 5.19 11.89
C VAL A 18 10.70 6.30 12.42
N LEU A 19 10.23 7.11 13.38
CA LEU A 19 11.05 8.13 14.03
C LEU A 19 12.26 7.50 14.75
N ARG A 20 12.05 6.39 15.45
CA ARG A 20 13.13 5.65 16.08
C ARG A 20 14.13 5.12 15.05
N ALA A 21 13.66 4.59 13.93
CA ALA A 21 14.52 4.13 12.83
C ALA A 21 15.36 5.28 12.26
N ALA A 22 14.74 6.46 12.06
CA ALA A 22 15.44 7.66 11.64
C ALA A 22 16.51 8.05 12.66
N ARG A 23 16.21 8.04 13.96
CA ARG A 23 17.20 8.29 15.00
C ARG A 23 18.35 7.28 14.95
N THR A 24 18.06 5.99 14.82
CA THR A 24 19.10 4.94 14.81
C THR A 24 19.94 4.93 13.54
N SER A 25 19.46 5.56 12.45
CA SER A 25 20.29 5.82 11.27
C SER A 25 21.38 6.87 11.51
N MET A 26 21.30 7.59 12.63
CA MET A 26 22.29 8.55 13.10
C MET A 26 23.00 8.01 14.36
N PRO A 27 24.20 8.51 14.71
CA PRO A 27 24.87 8.21 15.97
C PRO A 27 24.21 8.92 17.18
N ALA A 28 22.87 8.96 17.25
CA ALA A 28 22.11 9.68 18.27
C ALA A 28 21.38 8.74 19.24
N THR A 29 21.56 8.96 20.55
CA THR A 29 20.72 8.37 21.60
C THR A 29 19.41 9.17 21.74
N GLN A 30 18.41 8.64 22.46
CA GLN A 30 17.18 9.39 22.74
C GLN A 30 17.46 10.69 23.51
N GLN A 31 18.39 10.64 24.48
CA GLN A 31 18.84 11.82 25.22
C GLN A 31 19.50 12.84 24.30
N ARG A 32 20.41 12.39 23.42
CA ARG A 32 21.06 13.29 22.48
C ARG A 32 20.06 13.90 21.49
N LEU A 33 19.09 13.12 21.03
CA LEU A 33 18.04 13.65 20.16
C LEU A 33 17.17 14.69 20.90
N ALA A 34 16.85 14.46 22.17
CA ALA A 34 16.09 15.38 23.00
C ALA A 34 16.82 16.73 23.16
N GLU A 35 18.12 16.70 23.49
CA GLU A 35 18.98 17.89 23.54
C GLU A 35 19.02 18.62 22.19
N LEU A 36 19.23 17.86 21.10
CA LEU A 36 19.32 18.41 19.76
C LEU A 36 18.01 19.02 19.30
N LEU A 37 16.86 18.53 19.74
CA LEU A 37 15.54 19.08 19.41
C LEU A 37 15.04 20.10 20.43
N ALA A 38 15.78 20.36 21.51
CA ALA A 38 15.38 21.21 22.63
C ALA A 38 14.03 20.80 23.24
N VAL A 39 13.84 19.50 23.47
CA VAL A 39 12.65 18.93 24.14
C VAL A 39 13.07 17.99 25.26
N ASP A 40 12.16 17.68 26.18
CA ASP A 40 12.42 16.72 27.24
C ASP A 40 12.65 15.29 26.71
N LEU A 41 13.50 14.52 27.39
CA LEU A 41 13.72 13.10 27.08
C LEU A 41 12.41 12.30 27.07
N ALA A 42 11.50 12.58 28.02
CA ALA A 42 10.20 11.93 28.09
C ALA A 42 9.33 12.19 26.85
N THR A 43 9.53 13.32 26.17
CA THR A 43 8.85 13.65 24.91
C THR A 43 9.33 12.77 23.77
N VAL A 44 10.64 12.65 23.58
CA VAL A 44 11.23 11.75 22.57
C VAL A 44 10.83 10.30 22.84
N GLN A 45 10.90 9.85 24.09
CA GLN A 45 10.46 8.51 24.47
C GLN A 45 8.96 8.30 24.22
N GLY A 46 8.13 9.32 24.48
CA GLY A 46 6.70 9.31 24.19
C GLY A 46 6.42 9.15 22.70
N TRP A 47 7.14 9.89 21.84
CA TRP A 47 7.05 9.79 20.39
C TRP A 47 7.50 8.43 19.87
N GLU A 48 8.73 7.98 20.19
CA GLU A 48 9.28 6.71 19.68
C GLU A 48 8.52 5.46 20.17
N SER A 49 7.80 5.57 21.29
CA SER A 49 6.98 4.49 21.82
C SER A 49 5.54 4.49 21.31
N GLY A 50 5.14 5.54 20.57
CA GLY A 50 3.77 5.76 20.12
C GLY A 50 2.79 6.16 21.23
N ARG A 51 3.26 6.41 22.46
CA ARG A 51 2.42 6.96 23.55
C ARG A 51 2.03 8.41 23.32
N ARG A 52 2.81 9.14 22.52
CA ARG A 52 2.49 10.49 22.05
C ARG A 52 2.53 10.45 20.51
N PRO A 53 1.38 10.26 19.84
CA PRO A 53 1.34 10.17 18.38
C PRO A 53 1.92 11.43 17.73
N LEU A 54 2.71 11.25 16.67
CA LEU A 54 3.27 12.38 15.93
C LEU A 54 2.19 13.21 15.24
N ALA A 55 1.08 12.57 14.84
CA ALA A 55 -0.09 13.24 14.28
C ALA A 55 -0.73 14.28 15.23
N ASN A 56 -0.50 14.17 16.54
CA ASN A 56 -1.00 15.13 17.52
C ASN A 56 -0.07 16.34 17.71
N MET A 57 1.08 16.38 17.03
CA MET A 57 1.98 17.52 17.08
C MET A 57 1.42 18.68 16.25
N LYS A 58 1.69 19.92 16.69
CA LYS A 58 1.47 21.10 15.86
C LYS A 58 2.29 20.95 14.57
N ALA A 59 1.67 21.22 13.42
CA ALA A 59 2.28 21.03 12.10
C ALA A 59 3.67 21.71 11.96
N GLY A 60 3.81 22.94 12.48
CA GLY A 60 5.09 23.66 12.47
C GLY A 60 6.19 22.97 13.28
N VAL A 61 5.84 22.34 14.41
CA VAL A 61 6.80 21.60 15.25
C VAL A 61 7.24 20.31 14.54
N LEU A 62 6.30 19.59 13.93
CA LEU A 62 6.58 18.40 13.14
C LEU A 62 7.51 18.71 11.96
N LEU A 63 7.23 19.79 11.22
CA LEU A 63 8.06 20.24 10.11
C LEU A 63 9.48 20.63 10.57
N GLY A 64 9.58 21.39 11.66
CA GLY A 64 10.85 21.76 12.28
C GLY A 64 11.66 20.53 12.71
N MET A 65 11.01 19.56 13.35
CA MET A 65 11.62 18.28 13.75
C MET A 65 12.16 17.52 12.53
N ARG A 66 11.35 17.35 11.47
CA ARG A 66 11.78 16.65 10.24
C ARG A 66 13.02 17.29 9.62
N ARG A 67 13.00 18.61 9.45
CA ARG A 67 14.15 19.37 8.89
C ARG A 67 15.40 19.20 9.75
N ARG A 68 15.26 19.30 11.07
CA ARG A 68 16.38 19.20 11.99
C ARG A 68 16.99 17.80 12.00
N ILE A 69 16.16 16.76 12.04
CA ILE A 69 16.62 15.36 11.98
C ILE A 69 17.29 15.05 10.62
N ALA A 70 16.81 15.62 9.51
CA ALA A 70 17.48 15.50 8.22
C ALA A 70 18.88 16.14 8.23
N VAL A 71 19.02 17.36 8.77
CA VAL A 71 20.32 18.05 8.91
C VAL A 71 21.30 17.27 9.79
N LEU A 72 20.79 16.54 10.78
CA LEU A 72 21.59 15.69 11.67
C LEU A 72 22.04 14.36 11.03
N GLY A 73 21.67 14.12 9.77
CA GLY A 73 22.14 12.99 8.98
C GLY A 73 21.21 11.77 8.99
N ALA A 74 19.94 11.92 9.38
CA ALA A 74 19.00 10.81 9.25
C ALA A 74 18.78 10.45 7.78
N ALA A 75 18.66 9.16 7.50
CA ALA A 75 18.43 8.66 6.14
C ALA A 75 17.15 9.29 5.55
N PRO A 76 17.24 10.04 4.43
CA PRO A 76 16.07 10.71 3.82
C PRO A 76 14.95 9.73 3.46
N ALA A 77 15.32 8.53 3.01
CA ALA A 77 14.37 7.46 2.69
C ALA A 77 13.56 6.99 3.91
N VAL A 78 14.12 7.02 5.13
CA VAL A 78 13.38 6.70 6.36
C VAL A 78 12.47 7.86 6.76
N LEU A 79 12.94 9.11 6.62
CA LEU A 79 12.13 10.28 6.92
C LEU A 79 10.92 10.43 5.99
N ALA A 80 11.04 10.00 4.73
CA ALA A 80 9.93 9.98 3.78
C ALA A 80 8.79 9.04 4.24
N LEU A 81 9.09 8.04 5.08
CA LEU A 81 8.10 7.10 5.59
C LEU A 81 7.26 7.65 6.76
N LEU A 82 7.59 8.83 7.30
CA LEU A 82 6.83 9.41 8.41
C LEU A 82 5.39 9.73 8.00
N ASP A 83 5.18 10.26 6.79
CA ASP A 83 3.84 10.62 6.30
C ASP A 83 2.93 9.39 6.15
N PRO A 84 3.30 8.33 5.39
CA PRO A 84 2.47 7.13 5.32
C PRO A 84 2.36 6.38 6.66
N ALA A 85 3.33 6.51 7.56
CA ALA A 85 3.24 5.93 8.90
C ALA A 85 2.23 6.65 9.80
N MET A 86 2.18 7.99 9.74
CA MET A 86 1.17 8.78 10.46
C MET A 86 -0.24 8.54 9.91
N ASP A 87 -0.37 8.40 8.59
CA ASP A 87 -1.64 8.08 7.94
C ASP A 87 -2.14 6.68 8.33
N ALA A 88 -1.25 5.68 8.35
CA ALA A 88 -1.56 4.34 8.84
C ALA A 88 -1.99 4.34 10.32
N ASP A 89 -1.28 5.09 11.17
CA ASP A 89 -1.62 5.31 12.58
C ASP A 89 -3.03 5.95 12.73
N ARG A 90 -3.38 6.94 11.90
CA ARG A 90 -4.72 7.56 11.86
C ARG A 90 -5.81 6.56 11.47
N ILE A 91 -5.57 5.73 10.45
CA ILE A 91 -6.52 4.70 10.01
C ILE A 91 -6.74 3.65 11.10
N ILE A 92 -5.67 3.17 11.74
CA ILE A 92 -5.78 2.23 12.88
C ILE A 92 -6.62 2.86 14.00
N ALA A 93 -6.35 4.11 14.34
CA ALA A 93 -7.09 4.82 15.38
C ALA A 93 -8.58 4.92 15.05
N ALA A 94 -8.94 5.30 13.83
CA ALA A 94 -10.34 5.44 13.41
C ALA A 94 -11.10 4.11 13.44
N VAL A 95 -10.50 3.03 12.92
CA VAL A 95 -11.10 1.70 12.95
C VAL A 95 -11.29 1.24 14.40
N LEU A 96 -10.29 1.41 15.26
CA LEU A 96 -10.36 1.04 16.69
C LEU A 96 -11.19 2.00 17.55
N ALA A 97 -11.54 3.18 17.05
CA ALA A 97 -12.52 4.07 17.66
C ALA A 97 -13.96 3.79 17.20
N ALA A 98 -14.14 2.98 16.14
CA ALA A 98 -15.42 2.77 15.46
C ALA A 98 -16.02 4.11 14.98
N THR A 99 -15.17 4.94 14.36
CA THR A 99 -15.56 6.22 13.76
C THR A 99 -16.72 6.03 12.77
N ASP A 100 -17.62 7.01 12.75
CA ASP A 100 -18.76 7.03 11.84
C ASP A 100 -18.30 6.98 10.38
N VAL A 101 -19.12 6.34 9.53
CA VAL A 101 -18.81 6.12 8.10
C VAL A 101 -18.46 7.44 7.39
N GLY A 102 -19.17 8.52 7.69
CA GLY A 102 -18.96 9.83 7.05
C GLY A 102 -17.65 10.53 7.44
N GLU A 103 -17.01 10.12 8.54
CA GLU A 103 -15.75 10.69 9.04
C GLU A 103 -14.59 9.68 8.95
N HIS A 104 -14.83 8.54 8.29
CA HIS A 104 -13.86 7.46 8.26
C HIS A 104 -12.72 7.81 7.27
N PRO A 105 -11.43 7.78 7.68
CA PRO A 105 -10.31 8.20 6.82
C PRO A 105 -10.18 7.35 5.54
N LEU A 106 -10.59 6.08 5.59
CA LEU A 106 -10.67 5.23 4.39
C LEU A 106 -11.75 5.64 3.37
N GLY A 107 -12.66 6.56 3.70
CA GLY A 107 -13.61 7.16 2.77
C GLY A 107 -13.22 8.57 2.31
N GLU A 108 -12.18 9.17 2.91
CA GLU A 108 -11.75 10.54 2.59
C GLU A 108 -10.88 10.58 1.34
N TRP A 109 -9.77 9.84 1.32
CA TRP A 109 -8.83 9.80 0.21
C TRP A 109 -8.44 8.36 -0.15
N VAL A 110 -8.02 8.17 -1.40
CA VAL A 110 -7.42 6.92 -1.85
C VAL A 110 -6.08 6.74 -1.15
N HIS A 111 -5.85 5.64 -0.45
CA HIS A 111 -4.57 5.39 0.20
C HIS A 111 -3.53 4.87 -0.80
N THR A 112 -2.25 5.13 -0.51
CA THR A 112 -1.13 4.65 -1.34
C THR A 112 -0.66 3.27 -0.89
N ARG A 113 0.16 2.61 -1.72
CA ARG A 113 0.84 1.36 -1.36
C ARG A 113 1.68 1.52 -0.10
N GLN A 114 2.32 2.67 0.09
CA GLN A 114 3.14 2.90 1.28
C GLN A 114 2.29 2.90 2.55
N THR A 115 1.16 3.61 2.58
CA THR A 115 0.21 3.55 3.70
C THR A 115 -0.29 2.12 3.92
N ALA A 116 -0.71 1.42 2.86
CA ALA A 116 -1.18 0.04 2.97
C ALA A 116 -0.11 -0.92 3.53
N HIS A 117 1.15 -0.78 3.11
CA HIS A 117 2.24 -1.57 3.64
C HIS A 117 2.57 -1.22 5.10
N MET A 118 2.46 0.05 5.50
CA MET A 118 2.63 0.46 6.90
C MET A 118 1.55 -0.15 7.80
N LEU A 119 0.29 -0.13 7.35
CA LEU A 119 -0.81 -0.84 8.01
C LEU A 119 -0.54 -2.33 8.10
N ALA A 120 -0.20 -2.97 6.98
CA ALA A 120 0.11 -4.40 6.93
C ALA A 120 1.26 -4.77 7.87
N TRP A 121 2.27 -3.91 8.03
CA TRP A 121 3.37 -4.14 8.94
C TRP A 121 2.93 -4.18 10.41
N ALA A 122 2.04 -3.29 10.82
CA ALA A 122 1.50 -3.29 12.18
C ALA A 122 0.58 -4.50 12.46
N LEU A 123 -0.07 -5.02 11.42
CA LEU A 123 -1.00 -6.14 11.53
C LEU A 123 -0.30 -7.51 11.45
N THR A 124 0.68 -7.64 10.56
CA THR A 124 1.31 -8.94 10.22
C THR A 124 2.75 -9.08 10.72
N GLY A 125 3.42 -7.96 11.03
CA GLY A 125 4.83 -7.94 11.42
C GLY A 125 5.81 -7.90 10.23
N THR A 126 5.31 -8.04 9.00
CA THR A 126 6.13 -8.00 7.79
C THR A 126 6.44 -6.54 7.40
N PRO A 127 7.70 -6.09 7.41
CA PRO A 127 8.04 -4.72 7.06
C PRO A 127 7.71 -4.42 5.59
N PRO A 128 7.45 -3.14 5.23
CA PRO A 128 7.30 -2.73 3.85
C PRO A 128 8.55 -3.17 3.03
N PRO A 129 8.40 -3.90 1.91
CA PRO A 129 9.54 -4.44 1.18
C PRO A 129 10.57 -3.39 0.77
N SER A 130 10.11 -2.23 0.31
CA SER A 130 10.96 -1.09 -0.06
C SER A 130 11.74 -0.48 1.10
N ALA A 131 11.38 -0.79 2.34
CA ALA A 131 11.97 -0.23 3.55
C ALA A 131 12.55 -1.29 4.50
N ALA A 132 12.49 -2.58 4.15
CA ALA A 132 12.89 -3.67 5.05
C ALA A 132 14.34 -3.51 5.54
N GLY A 133 15.28 -3.23 4.62
CA GLY A 133 16.68 -2.98 4.98
C GLY A 133 16.92 -1.67 5.74
N LEU A 134 16.11 -0.65 5.49
CA LEU A 134 16.20 0.66 6.15
C LEU A 134 15.67 0.62 7.59
N LEU A 135 14.68 -0.23 7.86
CA LEU A 135 13.98 -0.35 9.14
C LEU A 135 14.61 -1.41 10.06
N ALA A 136 15.50 -2.27 9.54
CA ALA A 136 16.17 -3.35 10.26
C ALA A 136 17.41 -2.91 11.08
N GLY A 137 17.51 -1.62 11.45
CA GLY A 137 18.69 -1.05 12.10
C GLY A 137 19.14 -1.75 13.40
N PRO A 138 20.43 -1.62 13.78
CA PRO A 138 21.01 -2.32 14.92
C PRO A 138 20.27 -2.03 16.24
N ARG A 139 19.90 -3.10 16.94
CA ARG A 139 19.14 -3.01 18.20
C ARG A 139 20.01 -2.45 19.33
N ARG A 140 19.48 -1.45 20.03
CA ARG A 140 19.96 -1.04 21.36
C ARG A 140 18.82 -1.17 22.36
N GLY A 141 18.81 -2.25 23.13
CA GLY A 141 17.84 -2.50 24.21
C GLY A 141 16.60 -3.33 23.84
N PRO A 142 15.64 -3.49 24.78
CA PRO A 142 14.54 -4.47 24.71
C PRO A 142 13.34 -4.06 23.84
N ALA A 143 13.54 -3.16 22.87
CA ALA A 143 12.43 -2.63 22.08
C ALA A 143 11.97 -3.62 20.99
N GLY A 144 10.66 -3.63 20.70
CA GLY A 144 10.07 -4.52 19.70
C GLY A 144 10.65 -4.33 18.29
N ALA A 145 10.79 -5.45 17.57
CA ALA A 145 11.35 -5.52 16.22
C ALA A 145 10.42 -4.98 15.12
N ALA A 146 9.14 -4.83 15.41
CA ALA A 146 8.11 -4.29 14.53
C ALA A 146 7.09 -3.46 15.34
N PRO A 147 6.38 -2.52 14.72
CA PRO A 147 5.27 -1.76 15.31
C PRO A 147 4.00 -2.63 15.37
N LEU A 148 4.07 -3.80 15.99
CA LEU A 148 2.96 -4.75 16.04
C LEU A 148 1.86 -4.28 16.99
N LEU A 149 0.62 -4.28 16.49
CA LEU A 149 -0.56 -4.14 17.33
C LEU A 149 -0.65 -5.29 18.34
N ALA A 150 -1.23 -5.00 19.50
CA ALA A 150 -1.53 -6.05 20.48
C ALA A 150 -2.52 -7.05 19.86
N PRO A 151 -2.48 -8.35 20.23
CA PRO A 151 -3.36 -9.35 19.66
C PRO A 151 -4.85 -8.98 19.72
N ASP A 152 -5.31 -8.45 20.86
CA ASP A 152 -6.71 -8.05 21.06
C ASP A 152 -7.10 -6.86 20.16
N ASP A 153 -6.23 -5.84 20.08
CA ASP A 153 -6.44 -4.68 19.19
C ASP A 153 -6.46 -5.12 17.73
N ARG A 154 -5.60 -6.06 17.32
CA ARG A 154 -5.57 -6.58 15.96
C ARG A 154 -6.84 -7.35 15.61
N LEU A 155 -7.35 -8.19 16.52
CA LEU A 155 -8.63 -8.88 16.32
C LEU A 155 -9.78 -7.88 16.19
N ALA A 156 -9.85 -6.91 17.11
CA ALA A 156 -10.85 -5.85 17.08
C ALA A 156 -10.77 -5.00 15.81
N PHE A 157 -9.56 -4.69 15.33
CA PHE A 157 -9.33 -3.97 14.08
C PHE A 157 -9.98 -4.70 12.91
N PHE A 158 -9.68 -6.00 12.74
CA PHE A 158 -10.20 -6.76 11.62
C PHE A 158 -11.71 -7.01 11.71
N ASP A 159 -12.25 -7.27 12.90
CA ASP A 159 -13.70 -7.40 13.11
C ASP A 159 -14.45 -6.12 12.70
N ARG A 160 -13.94 -4.96 13.12
CA ARG A 160 -14.54 -3.67 12.77
C ARG A 160 -14.40 -3.34 11.30
N LEU A 161 -13.25 -3.65 10.70
CA LEU A 161 -13.05 -3.45 9.27
C LEU A 161 -14.05 -4.28 8.44
N ARG A 162 -14.32 -5.53 8.84
CA ARG A 162 -15.36 -6.36 8.25
C ARG A 162 -16.74 -5.76 8.43
N ALA A 163 -17.07 -5.26 9.62
CA ALA A 163 -18.33 -4.56 9.86
C ALA A 163 -18.47 -3.32 8.96
N THR A 164 -17.42 -2.52 8.81
CA THR A 164 -17.36 -1.38 7.89
C THR A 164 -17.62 -1.79 6.44
N VAL A 165 -17.07 -2.92 5.99
CA VAL A 165 -17.35 -3.45 4.65
C VAL A 165 -18.82 -3.83 4.46
N GLU A 166 -19.50 -4.29 5.51
CA GLU A 166 -20.92 -4.63 5.43
C GLU A 166 -21.85 -3.41 5.54
N THR A 167 -21.43 -2.34 6.23
CA THR A 167 -22.27 -1.16 6.50
C THR A 167 -21.96 0.06 5.63
N ALA A 168 -20.80 0.13 4.97
CA ALA A 168 -20.42 1.27 4.14
C ALA A 168 -21.46 1.51 3.01
N PRO A 169 -21.99 2.75 2.88
CA PRO A 169 -22.87 3.13 1.79
C PRO A 169 -22.20 2.86 0.44
N ARG A 170 -22.96 2.41 -0.55
CA ARG A 170 -22.46 2.20 -1.92
C ARG A 170 -23.07 3.18 -2.92
N THR A 171 -23.61 4.28 -2.42
CA THR A 171 -24.40 5.25 -3.19
C THR A 171 -23.61 6.50 -3.56
N ASP A 172 -22.67 6.90 -2.70
CA ASP A 172 -21.81 8.06 -2.89
C ASP A 172 -20.33 7.64 -2.99
N ALA A 173 -19.50 8.55 -3.51
CA ALA A 173 -18.08 8.28 -3.78
C ALA A 173 -17.29 7.92 -2.52
N GLY A 174 -17.54 8.59 -1.38
CA GLY A 174 -16.85 8.35 -0.12
C GLY A 174 -17.20 6.99 0.48
N GLY A 175 -18.48 6.60 0.42
CA GLY A 175 -18.93 5.27 0.83
C GLY A 175 -18.35 4.14 -0.03
N ILE A 176 -18.31 4.31 -1.36
CA ILE A 176 -17.69 3.35 -2.29
C ILE A 176 -16.19 3.20 -2.01
N LEU A 177 -15.51 4.33 -1.77
CA LEU A 177 -14.10 4.37 -1.41
C LEU A 177 -13.84 3.64 -0.08
N LEU A 178 -14.63 3.96 0.94
CA LEU A 178 -14.57 3.31 2.25
C LEU A 178 -14.73 1.80 2.11
N HIS A 179 -15.77 1.37 1.40
CA HIS A 179 -16.07 -0.04 1.18
C HIS A 179 -14.89 -0.79 0.56
N ARG A 180 -14.37 -0.32 -0.59
CA ARG A 180 -13.30 -1.04 -1.30
C ARG A 180 -11.97 -1.05 -0.52
N GLN A 181 -11.65 0.04 0.18
CA GLN A 181 -10.39 0.16 0.91
C GLN A 181 -10.43 -0.71 2.17
N ALA A 182 -11.55 -0.71 2.89
CA ALA A 182 -11.76 -1.61 4.01
C ALA A 182 -11.69 -3.08 3.55
N LEU A 183 -12.33 -3.43 2.43
CA LEU A 183 -12.30 -4.77 1.86
C LEU A 183 -10.87 -5.22 1.52
N TYR A 184 -10.11 -4.35 0.84
CA TYR A 184 -8.72 -4.64 0.51
C TYR A 184 -7.88 -4.87 1.77
N LEU A 185 -8.03 -4.03 2.79
CA LEU A 185 -7.28 -4.16 4.05
C LEU A 185 -7.68 -5.40 4.86
N SER A 186 -8.94 -5.87 4.77
CA SER A 186 -9.37 -7.11 5.43
C SER A 186 -8.63 -8.35 4.92
N SER A 187 -8.10 -8.31 3.70
CA SER A 187 -7.33 -9.44 3.12
C SER A 187 -5.94 -9.66 3.76
N TYR A 188 -5.51 -8.79 4.68
CA TYR A 188 -4.31 -9.02 5.51
C TYR A 188 -4.59 -9.93 6.73
N ASP A 189 -5.85 -10.26 7.00
CA ASP A 189 -6.23 -11.21 8.05
C ASP A 189 -6.19 -12.64 7.51
N HIS A 190 -5.18 -13.40 7.92
CA HIS A 190 -5.01 -14.81 7.56
C HIS A 190 -5.59 -15.78 8.60
N SER A 191 -6.37 -15.28 9.57
CA SER A 191 -7.06 -16.16 10.52
C SER A 191 -8.08 -17.06 9.80
N PRO A 192 -8.34 -18.29 10.28
CA PRO A 192 -9.30 -19.20 9.64
C PRO A 192 -10.70 -18.59 9.49
N GLN A 193 -11.15 -17.84 10.51
CA GLN A 193 -12.44 -17.13 10.48
C GLN A 193 -12.46 -16.04 9.41
N ALA A 194 -11.39 -15.28 9.29
CA ALA A 194 -11.28 -14.24 8.27
C ALA A 194 -11.20 -14.82 6.87
N VAL A 195 -10.46 -15.91 6.66
CA VAL A 195 -10.43 -16.60 5.37
C VAL A 195 -11.83 -17.06 4.97
N ALA A 196 -12.60 -17.65 5.90
CA ALA A 196 -13.97 -18.07 5.65
C ALA A 196 -14.91 -16.90 5.34
N TRP A 197 -14.91 -15.84 6.18
CA TRP A 197 -15.70 -14.64 5.94
C TRP A 197 -15.32 -14.00 4.60
N THR A 198 -14.02 -13.81 4.35
CA THR A 198 -13.53 -13.12 3.18
C THR A 198 -13.87 -13.91 1.92
N ALA A 199 -13.72 -15.25 1.93
CA ALA A 199 -14.16 -16.08 0.82
C ALA A 199 -15.68 -15.99 0.56
N GLN A 200 -16.52 -16.00 1.60
CA GLN A 200 -17.97 -15.87 1.44
C GLN A 200 -18.38 -14.48 0.95
N ALA A 201 -17.88 -13.44 1.62
CA ALA A 201 -18.12 -12.04 1.32
C ALA A 201 -17.68 -11.72 -0.12
N LEU A 202 -16.49 -12.15 -0.52
CA LEU A 202 -15.96 -11.88 -1.86
C LEU A 202 -16.66 -12.75 -2.94
N ARG A 203 -17.10 -13.97 -2.63
CA ARG A 203 -17.95 -14.77 -3.56
C ARG A 203 -19.28 -14.08 -3.86
N ALA A 204 -19.96 -13.53 -2.84
CA ALA A 204 -21.20 -12.80 -3.03
C ALA A 204 -21.04 -11.54 -3.90
N ARG A 205 -19.80 -11.04 -4.02
CA ARG A 205 -19.45 -9.84 -4.78
C ARG A 205 -18.96 -10.12 -6.21
N ARG A 206 -18.99 -11.39 -6.68
CA ARG A 206 -18.67 -11.75 -8.08
C ARG A 206 -19.49 -10.97 -9.12
N GLY A 207 -20.71 -10.53 -8.78
CA GLY A 207 -21.49 -9.67 -9.66
C GLY A 207 -20.80 -8.36 -10.03
N ALA A 208 -19.99 -7.78 -9.12
CA ALA A 208 -19.19 -6.59 -9.42
C ALA A 208 -18.03 -6.88 -10.40
N LEU A 209 -17.52 -8.13 -10.41
CA LEU A 209 -16.46 -8.59 -11.31
C LEU A 209 -16.98 -8.96 -12.71
N ALA A 210 -18.29 -9.07 -12.90
CA ALA A 210 -18.90 -9.45 -14.17
C ALA A 210 -18.99 -8.30 -15.19
N GLY A 211 -18.65 -7.07 -14.78
CA GLY A 211 -18.64 -5.90 -15.65
C GLY A 211 -17.61 -6.02 -16.77
N HIS A 212 -17.97 -5.55 -17.96
CA HIS A 212 -17.06 -5.43 -19.10
C HIS A 212 -16.64 -3.97 -19.28
N GLY A 213 -15.35 -3.76 -19.52
CA GLY A 213 -14.73 -2.44 -19.64
C GLY A 213 -14.87 -1.57 -18.39
N TRP A 214 -14.55 -0.28 -18.53
CA TRP A 214 -14.64 0.68 -17.42
C TRP A 214 -16.09 0.87 -16.92
N THR A 215 -16.27 0.86 -15.59
CA THR A 215 -17.55 1.17 -14.92
C THR A 215 -17.33 1.96 -13.63
N PRO A 216 -18.34 2.63 -13.06
CA PRO A 216 -18.22 3.28 -11.75
C PRO A 216 -17.81 2.33 -10.61
N ARG A 217 -18.07 1.02 -10.77
CA ARG A 217 -17.69 -0.03 -9.80
C ARG A 217 -16.37 -0.72 -10.15
N TRP A 218 -15.70 -0.30 -11.22
CA TRP A 218 -14.47 -0.92 -11.70
C TRP A 218 -13.39 -0.97 -10.64
N ALA A 219 -13.24 0.11 -9.86
CA ALA A 219 -12.22 0.19 -8.82
C ALA A 219 -12.52 -0.69 -7.60
N GLU A 220 -13.82 -0.91 -7.31
CA GLU A 220 -14.29 -1.90 -6.34
C GLU A 220 -14.03 -3.32 -6.84
N ALA A 221 -14.32 -3.60 -8.11
CA ALA A 221 -14.07 -4.88 -8.77
C ALA A 221 -12.56 -5.22 -8.74
N ARG A 222 -11.70 -4.27 -9.12
CA ARG A 222 -10.23 -4.44 -9.05
C ARG A 222 -9.75 -4.77 -7.65
N SER A 223 -10.20 -4.01 -6.64
CA SER A 223 -9.81 -4.21 -5.23
C SER A 223 -10.28 -5.56 -4.70
N THR A 224 -11.48 -6.00 -5.10
CA THR A 224 -12.06 -7.32 -4.78
C THR A 224 -11.21 -8.44 -5.38
N ALA A 225 -10.88 -8.34 -6.67
CA ALA A 225 -10.06 -9.32 -7.37
C ALA A 225 -8.64 -9.42 -6.78
N ALA A 226 -8.04 -8.28 -6.47
CA ALA A 226 -6.76 -8.17 -5.78
C ALA A 226 -6.79 -8.87 -4.40
N ALA A 227 -7.80 -8.57 -3.58
CA ALA A 227 -7.98 -9.18 -2.27
C ALA A 227 -8.12 -10.71 -2.36
N LEU A 228 -8.90 -11.22 -3.32
CA LEU A 228 -9.06 -12.66 -3.58
C LEU A 228 -7.73 -13.33 -3.95
N ALA A 229 -6.97 -12.71 -4.85
CA ALA A 229 -5.68 -13.23 -5.28
C ALA A 229 -4.67 -13.31 -4.13
N ARG A 230 -4.66 -12.31 -3.22
CA ARG A 230 -3.83 -12.36 -1.99
C ARG A 230 -4.17 -13.54 -1.09
N LEU A 231 -5.43 -13.95 -1.06
CA LEU A 231 -5.91 -15.07 -0.25
C LEU A 231 -5.78 -16.42 -0.96
N GLY A 232 -5.15 -16.46 -2.13
CA GLY A 232 -4.87 -17.68 -2.88
C GLY A 232 -5.92 -18.07 -3.91
N ASP A 233 -6.89 -17.19 -4.22
CA ASP A 233 -7.84 -17.38 -5.32
C ASP A 233 -7.54 -16.39 -6.46
N PRO A 234 -6.66 -16.76 -7.42
CA PRO A 234 -6.25 -15.86 -8.50
C PRO A 234 -7.26 -15.78 -9.66
N GLY A 235 -8.20 -16.73 -9.77
CA GLY A 235 -9.17 -16.79 -10.88
C GLY A 235 -9.95 -15.49 -11.10
N PRO A 236 -10.53 -14.89 -10.04
CA PRO A 236 -11.18 -13.58 -10.11
C PRO A 236 -10.31 -12.45 -10.65
N LEU A 237 -9.00 -12.48 -10.41
CA LEU A 237 -8.06 -11.50 -10.95
C LEU A 237 -7.84 -11.73 -12.45
N TRP A 238 -7.75 -12.98 -12.89
CA TRP A 238 -7.67 -13.32 -14.30
C TRP A 238 -8.94 -12.89 -15.05
N ASP A 239 -10.12 -13.19 -14.50
CA ASP A 239 -11.40 -12.77 -15.07
C ASP A 239 -11.50 -11.24 -15.18
N PHE A 240 -11.05 -10.51 -14.15
CA PHE A 240 -11.02 -9.05 -14.16
C PHE A 240 -10.10 -8.50 -15.25
N ILE A 241 -8.88 -9.04 -15.38
CA ILE A 241 -7.95 -8.65 -16.45
C ILE A 241 -8.59 -8.87 -17.83
N GLU A 242 -9.20 -10.03 -18.05
CA GLU A 242 -9.80 -10.38 -19.33
C GLU A 242 -11.03 -9.53 -19.70
N ARG A 243 -11.89 -9.21 -18.73
CA ARG A 243 -13.18 -8.56 -19.02
C ARG A 243 -13.15 -7.05 -18.91
N ALA A 244 -12.35 -6.52 -17.99
CA ALA A 244 -12.42 -5.12 -17.58
C ALA A 244 -11.18 -4.29 -17.97
N MET A 245 -10.14 -4.90 -18.54
CA MET A 245 -8.94 -4.21 -18.99
C MET A 245 -8.57 -4.60 -20.41
N ALA A 246 -8.37 -5.89 -20.65
CA ALA A 246 -7.88 -6.40 -21.91
C ALA A 246 -8.63 -5.90 -23.16
N GLY A 247 -7.95 -5.11 -24.00
CA GLY A 247 -8.55 -4.61 -25.24
C GLY A 247 -9.64 -3.54 -25.01
N ASP A 248 -9.68 -2.97 -23.81
CA ASP A 248 -10.52 -1.85 -23.42
C ASP A 248 -9.61 -0.69 -22.98
N ASP A 249 -9.36 0.27 -23.87
CA ASP A 249 -8.48 1.42 -23.63
C ASP A 249 -8.84 2.18 -22.34
N ASP A 250 -10.13 2.29 -22.01
CA ASP A 250 -10.61 2.96 -20.79
C ASP A 250 -10.18 2.20 -19.53
N GLY A 251 -10.32 0.87 -19.54
CA GLY A 251 -9.87 -0.03 -18.48
C GLY A 251 -8.34 -0.06 -18.34
N GLU A 252 -7.60 -0.09 -19.45
CA GLU A 252 -6.13 -0.03 -19.45
C GLU A 252 -5.62 1.30 -18.90
N ALA A 253 -6.16 2.43 -19.36
CA ALA A 253 -5.81 3.74 -18.84
C ALA A 253 -6.15 3.87 -17.35
N ALA A 254 -7.33 3.40 -16.93
CA ALA A 254 -7.72 3.40 -15.52
C ALA A 254 -6.76 2.60 -14.64
N ASN A 255 -6.33 1.43 -15.12
CA ASN A 255 -5.36 0.62 -14.40
C ASN A 255 -3.98 1.32 -14.29
N LEU A 256 -3.49 1.96 -15.36
CA LEU A 256 -2.23 2.70 -15.34
C LEU A 256 -2.29 3.91 -14.41
N ASN A 257 -3.37 4.71 -14.47
CA ASN A 257 -3.59 5.84 -13.55
C ASN A 257 -3.63 5.37 -12.09
N TYR A 258 -4.34 4.28 -11.81
CA TYR A 258 -4.36 3.70 -10.47
C TYR A 258 -2.98 3.23 -10.03
N TRP A 259 -2.21 2.54 -10.88
CA TRP A 259 -0.86 2.11 -10.53
C TRP A 259 0.08 3.28 -10.27
N ALA A 260 0.00 4.34 -11.08
CA ALA A 260 0.77 5.56 -10.87
C ALA A 260 0.48 6.17 -9.50
N TYR A 261 -0.79 6.27 -9.12
CA TYR A 261 -1.18 6.75 -7.80
C TYR A 261 -0.76 5.78 -6.67
N TRP A 262 -1.08 4.50 -6.82
CA TRP A 262 -0.81 3.46 -5.83
C TRP A 262 0.67 3.35 -5.51
N LEU A 263 1.54 3.41 -6.52
CA LEU A 263 3.00 3.35 -6.36
C LEU A 263 3.62 4.69 -5.95
N GLY A 264 2.82 5.76 -5.87
CA GLY A 264 3.27 7.09 -5.49
C GLY A 264 4.07 7.81 -6.59
N VAL A 265 3.89 7.43 -7.85
CA VAL A 265 4.42 8.14 -9.03
C VAL A 265 3.58 9.39 -9.29
N ALA A 266 2.25 9.28 -9.18
CA ALA A 266 1.37 10.43 -9.13
C ALA A 266 1.30 10.95 -7.68
N HIS A 267 1.66 12.21 -7.46
CA HIS A 267 1.87 12.76 -6.11
C HIS A 267 0.69 13.54 -5.53
N GLN A 268 -0.35 13.81 -6.31
CA GLN A 268 -1.51 14.56 -5.82
C GLN A 268 -2.51 13.62 -5.13
N PRO A 269 -2.92 13.90 -3.88
CA PRO A 269 -3.96 13.14 -3.18
C PRO A 269 -5.24 13.05 -4.02
N GLN A 270 -5.85 11.87 -4.06
CA GLN A 270 -7.09 11.64 -4.80
C GLN A 270 -8.24 11.42 -3.82
N ALA A 271 -9.30 12.20 -3.96
CA ALA A 271 -10.47 12.14 -3.08
C ALA A 271 -11.44 11.00 -3.40
N ASP A 272 -11.41 10.52 -4.63
CA ASP A 272 -12.23 9.40 -5.09
C ASP A 272 -11.54 8.69 -6.26
N ASP A 273 -12.26 7.83 -6.97
CA ASP A 273 -11.76 7.05 -8.10
C ASP A 273 -11.90 7.72 -9.47
N THR A 274 -12.41 8.95 -9.52
CA THR A 274 -12.70 9.60 -10.81
C THR A 274 -11.43 9.93 -11.59
N PHE A 275 -10.30 10.16 -10.91
CA PHE A 275 -8.98 10.38 -11.53
C PHE A 275 -8.54 9.24 -12.46
N MET A 276 -9.05 8.03 -12.22
CA MET A 276 -8.71 6.87 -13.04
C MET A 276 -9.23 7.01 -14.47
N ARG A 277 -10.24 7.85 -14.72
CA ARG A 277 -10.88 8.01 -16.04
C ARG A 277 -10.05 8.78 -17.06
N ASP A 278 -8.91 9.34 -16.68
CA ASP A 278 -8.10 10.11 -17.62
C ASP A 278 -7.40 9.21 -18.66
N ARG A 279 -8.04 9.07 -19.82
CA ARG A 279 -7.50 8.32 -20.96
C ARG A 279 -6.25 8.94 -21.56
N ALA A 280 -6.05 10.25 -21.40
CA ALA A 280 -4.88 10.92 -21.96
C ALA A 280 -3.62 10.67 -21.11
N LEU A 281 -3.77 10.00 -19.95
CA LEU A 281 -2.69 9.75 -18.99
C LEU A 281 -1.97 11.05 -18.63
N THR A 282 -2.73 12.12 -18.43
CA THR A 282 -2.20 13.47 -18.24
C THR A 282 -1.39 13.53 -16.96
N GLY A 283 -0.14 13.99 -17.07
CA GLY A 283 0.76 14.08 -15.92
C GLY A 283 1.32 12.75 -15.44
N LEU A 284 1.06 11.65 -16.15
CA LEU A 284 1.75 10.38 -15.92
C LEU A 284 3.22 10.51 -16.32
N ASP A 285 4.13 10.12 -15.44
CA ASP A 285 5.53 9.86 -15.79
C ASP A 285 5.69 8.36 -16.12
N PRO A 286 5.71 7.98 -17.42
CA PRO A 286 5.78 6.58 -17.81
C PRO A 286 7.13 5.94 -17.48
N VAL A 287 8.21 6.73 -17.39
CA VAL A 287 9.54 6.26 -16.98
C VAL A 287 9.55 5.90 -15.50
N ALA A 288 9.01 6.77 -14.65
CA ALA A 288 8.88 6.49 -13.22
C ALA A 288 7.93 5.30 -12.96
N LEU A 289 6.82 5.20 -13.71
CA LEU A 289 5.90 4.08 -13.57
C LEU A 289 6.53 2.74 -13.97
N LEU A 290 7.26 2.67 -15.08
CA LEU A 290 7.93 1.43 -15.49
C LEU A 290 8.95 0.96 -14.45
N ARG A 291 9.75 1.88 -13.89
CA ARG A 291 10.67 1.57 -12.77
C ARG A 291 9.92 1.00 -11.58
N ALA A 292 8.85 1.68 -11.16
CA ALA A 292 8.08 1.28 -9.99
C ALA A 292 7.38 -0.09 -10.16
N LEU A 293 6.89 -0.40 -11.36
CA LEU A 293 6.32 -1.71 -11.69
C LEU A 293 7.40 -2.81 -11.70
N ALA A 294 8.54 -2.55 -12.33
CA ALA A 294 9.66 -3.48 -12.39
C ALA A 294 10.23 -3.81 -11.00
N ASP A 295 10.32 -2.82 -10.12
CA ASP A 295 10.76 -3.01 -8.72
C ASP A 295 9.72 -3.76 -7.89
N GLY A 296 8.43 -3.58 -8.19
CA GLY A 296 7.32 -4.20 -7.46
C GLY A 296 7.05 -5.67 -7.78
N MET A 297 7.42 -6.13 -8.98
CA MET A 297 7.03 -7.44 -9.54
C MET A 297 7.42 -8.64 -8.67
N HIS A 298 8.59 -8.61 -8.02
CA HIS A 298 9.07 -9.72 -7.18
C HIS A 298 8.40 -9.80 -5.79
N PHE A 299 7.68 -8.77 -5.37
CA PHE A 299 7.17 -8.64 -4.00
C PHE A 299 5.70 -9.02 -3.83
N ALA A 300 5.05 -9.58 -4.85
CA ALA A 300 3.60 -9.71 -4.85
C ALA A 300 3.12 -11.11 -5.28
N PRO A 301 3.26 -12.14 -4.41
CA PRO A 301 2.59 -13.43 -4.61
C PRO A 301 1.10 -13.20 -4.88
N GLY A 302 0.58 -13.77 -5.97
CA GLY A 302 -0.81 -13.60 -6.41
C GLY A 302 -1.10 -12.38 -7.30
N TYR A 303 -0.16 -11.46 -7.50
CA TYR A 303 -0.36 -10.25 -8.32
C TYR A 303 0.45 -10.20 -9.60
N VAL A 304 1.27 -11.20 -9.84
CA VAL A 304 2.19 -11.25 -10.99
C VAL A 304 1.47 -11.02 -12.32
N ASP A 305 0.26 -11.56 -12.48
CA ASP A 305 -0.58 -11.36 -13.68
C ASP A 305 -0.97 -9.88 -13.85
N LEU A 306 -1.34 -9.21 -12.76
CA LEU A 306 -1.70 -7.79 -12.81
C LEU A 306 -0.48 -6.90 -13.12
N TYR A 307 0.69 -7.19 -12.53
CA TYR A 307 1.94 -6.49 -12.87
C TYR A 307 2.30 -6.70 -14.34
N THR A 308 2.22 -7.93 -14.82
CA THR A 308 2.52 -8.31 -16.20
C THR A 308 1.63 -7.54 -17.18
N HIS A 309 0.31 -7.61 -17.00
CA HIS A 309 -0.64 -6.92 -17.86
C HIS A 309 -0.41 -5.40 -17.84
N SER A 310 -0.15 -4.82 -16.67
CA SER A 310 0.09 -3.38 -16.53
C SER A 310 1.38 -2.92 -17.21
N MET A 311 2.43 -3.73 -17.17
CA MET A 311 3.68 -3.44 -17.89
C MET A 311 3.51 -3.58 -19.40
N TRP A 312 2.77 -4.60 -19.84
CA TRP A 312 2.40 -4.75 -21.24
C TRP A 312 1.62 -3.53 -21.75
N ALA A 313 0.56 -3.13 -21.05
CA ALA A 313 -0.25 -1.96 -21.41
C ALA A 313 0.57 -0.66 -21.43
N LEU A 314 1.49 -0.48 -20.46
CA LEU A 314 2.37 0.68 -20.42
C LEU A 314 3.34 0.72 -21.62
N LEU A 315 3.94 -0.41 -21.97
CA LEU A 315 4.88 -0.50 -23.10
C LEU A 315 4.15 -0.41 -24.45
N TYR A 316 2.91 -0.86 -24.52
CA TYR A 316 2.05 -0.67 -25.68
C TYR A 316 1.69 0.81 -25.88
N ALA A 317 1.32 1.51 -24.80
CA ALA A 317 1.03 2.95 -24.82
C ALA A 317 2.29 3.82 -25.04
N HIS A 318 3.45 3.36 -24.59
CA HIS A 318 4.72 4.08 -24.72
C HIS A 318 5.86 3.18 -25.24
N PRO A 319 5.87 2.84 -26.55
CA PRO A 319 6.86 1.92 -27.14
C PRO A 319 8.30 2.42 -27.12
N TRP A 320 8.51 3.70 -26.80
CA TRP A 320 9.81 4.36 -26.69
C TRP A 320 10.52 4.15 -25.32
N LEU A 321 9.81 3.57 -24.33
CA LEU A 321 10.36 3.38 -22.99
C LEU A 321 11.61 2.48 -22.94
N PRO A 322 11.70 1.37 -23.69
CA PRO A 322 12.87 0.50 -23.63
C PRO A 322 14.17 1.22 -24.03
N GLN A 323 14.11 2.10 -25.04
CA GLN A 323 15.26 2.87 -25.52
C GLN A 323 15.63 3.99 -24.53
N ALA A 324 14.65 4.56 -23.82
CA ALA A 324 14.91 5.55 -22.78
C ALA A 324 15.56 4.94 -21.51
N LEU A 325 15.44 3.62 -21.30
CA LEU A 325 15.85 2.93 -20.08
C LEU A 325 16.62 1.62 -20.34
N PRO A 326 17.70 1.61 -21.14
CA PRO A 326 18.34 0.39 -21.62
C PRO A 326 18.84 -0.54 -20.49
N ALA A 327 19.40 0.02 -19.41
CA ALA A 327 19.85 -0.76 -18.27
C ALA A 327 18.70 -1.43 -17.50
N LEU A 328 17.57 -0.73 -17.34
CA LEU A 328 16.37 -1.30 -16.72
C LEU A 328 15.78 -2.39 -17.61
N SER A 329 15.69 -2.14 -18.93
CA SER A 329 15.19 -3.09 -19.92
C SER A 329 16.01 -4.38 -19.91
N ALA A 330 17.34 -4.28 -19.89
CA ALA A 330 18.23 -5.43 -19.79
C ALA A 330 18.02 -6.23 -18.50
N SER A 331 17.97 -5.55 -17.35
CA SER A 331 17.73 -6.15 -16.03
C SER A 331 16.35 -6.81 -15.95
N LEU A 332 15.34 -6.17 -16.50
CA LEU A 332 13.96 -6.65 -16.46
C LEU A 332 13.81 -7.87 -17.36
N ALA A 333 14.33 -7.86 -18.59
CA ALA A 333 14.29 -9.01 -19.47
C ALA A 333 14.90 -10.27 -18.82
N GLY A 334 16.06 -10.15 -18.17
CA GLY A 334 16.66 -11.30 -17.44
C GLY A 334 15.87 -11.75 -16.20
N ARG A 335 15.00 -10.90 -15.64
CA ARG A 335 14.04 -11.29 -14.59
C ARG A 335 12.83 -12.01 -15.19
N LEU A 336 12.38 -11.58 -16.36
CA LEU A 336 11.24 -12.17 -17.06
C LEU A 336 11.56 -13.57 -17.60
N ASP A 337 12.79 -13.82 -18.05
CA ASP A 337 13.25 -15.17 -18.44
C ASP A 337 12.98 -16.19 -17.33
N ARG A 338 13.42 -15.89 -16.10
CA ARG A 338 13.17 -16.76 -14.94
C ARG A 338 11.69 -16.95 -14.65
N LEU A 339 10.90 -15.89 -14.77
CA LEU A 339 9.48 -15.91 -14.47
C LEU A 339 8.67 -16.71 -15.51
N LEU A 340 9.11 -16.71 -16.77
CA LEU A 340 8.56 -17.56 -17.83
C LEU A 340 8.85 -19.05 -17.58
N ASP A 341 10.03 -19.36 -17.03
CA ASP A 341 10.49 -20.73 -16.74
C ASP A 341 9.86 -21.34 -15.47
N GLU A 342 9.70 -20.56 -14.40
CA GLU A 342 9.25 -21.02 -13.07
C GLU A 342 7.75 -21.40 -13.01
N GLY A 343 6.96 -21.04 -14.03
CA GLY A 343 5.51 -21.29 -14.07
C GLY A 343 4.72 -20.39 -13.09
N GLY A 344 3.43 -20.68 -12.90
CA GLY A 344 2.59 -19.94 -11.93
C GLY A 344 1.97 -18.62 -12.41
N ILE A 345 2.10 -18.28 -13.70
CA ILE A 345 1.37 -17.20 -14.37
C ILE A 345 0.25 -17.75 -15.27
N SER A 346 -0.81 -16.98 -15.48
CA SER A 346 -1.89 -17.37 -16.38
C SER A 346 -1.39 -17.51 -17.83
N PRO A 347 -2.07 -18.32 -18.68
CA PRO A 347 -1.70 -18.45 -20.09
C PRO A 347 -1.69 -17.12 -20.85
N ARG A 348 -2.56 -16.18 -20.45
CA ARG A 348 -2.60 -14.82 -21.00
C ARG A 348 -1.35 -14.04 -20.60
N SER A 349 -1.08 -13.95 -19.30
CA SER A 349 0.11 -13.24 -18.82
C SER A 349 1.38 -13.83 -19.41
N ARG A 350 1.45 -15.14 -19.65
CA ARG A 350 2.59 -15.74 -20.37
C ARG A 350 2.77 -15.18 -21.78
N ARG A 351 1.69 -14.96 -22.53
CA ARG A 351 1.74 -14.33 -23.87
C ARG A 351 2.16 -12.87 -23.78
N GLU A 352 1.49 -12.09 -22.91
CA GLU A 352 1.80 -10.67 -22.69
C GLU A 352 3.25 -10.48 -22.22
N LEU A 353 3.73 -11.36 -21.33
CA LEU A 353 5.12 -11.34 -20.85
C LEU A 353 6.11 -11.69 -21.96
N GLY A 354 5.75 -12.59 -22.87
CA GLY A 354 6.54 -12.89 -24.07
C GLY A 354 6.65 -11.67 -25.00
N GLU A 355 5.56 -10.94 -25.20
CA GLU A 355 5.57 -9.68 -25.98
C GLU A 355 6.40 -8.59 -25.30
N VAL A 356 6.24 -8.41 -23.98
CA VAL A 356 7.07 -7.50 -23.18
C VAL A 356 8.54 -7.89 -23.31
N HIS A 357 8.87 -9.17 -23.12
CA HIS A 357 10.23 -9.66 -23.22
C HIS A 357 10.83 -9.40 -24.60
N TYR A 358 10.07 -9.64 -25.67
CA TYR A 358 10.48 -9.34 -27.03
C TYR A 358 10.74 -7.84 -27.25
N VAL A 359 9.82 -6.97 -26.84
CA VAL A 359 9.97 -5.51 -26.95
C VAL A 359 11.19 -5.01 -26.18
N LEU A 360 11.45 -5.56 -24.98
CA LEU A 360 12.63 -5.21 -24.20
C LEU A 360 13.93 -5.72 -24.84
N TYR A 361 13.90 -6.89 -25.50
CA TYR A 361 15.07 -7.49 -26.14
C TYR A 361 15.44 -6.80 -27.45
N GLN A 362 14.46 -6.44 -28.30
CA GLN A 362 14.71 -5.76 -29.58
C GLN A 362 15.34 -4.37 -29.44
N ASN A 363 15.24 -3.78 -28.26
CA ASN A 363 15.70 -2.43 -27.96
C ASN A 363 16.89 -2.41 -26.98
N ARG A 364 17.65 -3.51 -26.94
CA ARG A 364 18.91 -3.64 -26.18
C ARG A 364 20.10 -3.00 -26.88
#